data_AF-A0A967X2P7-F1
#
_entry.id   AF-A0A967X2P7-F1
#
_cell.length_a   1.000
_cell.length_b   1.000
_cell.length_c   1.000
_cell.angle_alpha   90.00
_cell.angle_beta   90.00
_cell.angle_gamma   90.00
#
_symmetry.space_group_name_H-M   'P 1'
#
loop_
_entity.id
_entity.type
_entity.pdbx_description
1 polymer ?
#
loop_
_entity_poly.entity_id
_entity_poly.type
_entity_poly.pdbx_seq_one_letter_code
_entity_poly.pdbx_strand_id
1 'polypeptide(L)'
;MGSTDFFSTSECRDLLFHAHEVQLTLPELGVLLERRGLEFLGFELAVGQVEEGLRREHADAAMTELGAWDAYERLHPHSFRAMYQFWCEKRGA
;
A
#
# COMPACT_ATOMS: atom_id res chain seq x y z
N MET A 1 27.56 8.81 -6.09
CA MET A 1 28.46 9.51 -5.16
C MET A 1 27.58 10.19 -4.12
N GLY A 2 27.53 9.82 -2.84
CA GLY A 2 28.06 8.67 -2.11
C GLY A 2 27.02 8.33 -1.03
N SER A 3 26.89 7.04 -0.70
CA SER A 3 26.07 6.61 0.44
C SER A 3 26.79 7.07 1.71
N THR A 4 26.08 7.84 2.53
CA THR A 4 26.48 8.18 3.90
C THR A 4 25.94 7.11 4.84
N ASP A 5 26.12 5.84 4.49
CA ASP A 5 26.02 4.78 5.48
C ASP A 5 27.32 4.81 6.27
N PHE A 6 27.27 5.26 7.52
CA PHE A 6 27.89 4.55 8.64
C PHE A 6 27.66 5.29 9.98
N PHE A 7 27.44 4.48 11.01
CA PHE A 7 27.38 4.77 12.46
C PHE A 7 26.02 5.12 13.09
N SER A 8 25.17 4.10 13.21
CA SER A 8 24.62 3.77 14.53
C SER A 8 24.42 2.26 14.66
N THR A 9 25.08 1.64 15.63
CA THR A 9 25.00 0.20 15.97
C THR A 9 23.63 -0.22 16.54
N SER A 10 22.59 0.58 16.32
CA SER A 10 21.19 0.28 16.65
C SER A 10 20.36 -0.11 15.41
N GLU A 11 20.63 0.46 14.23
CA GLU A 11 19.79 0.24 13.04
C GLU A 11 20.10 -1.04 12.27
N CYS A 12 21.30 -1.62 12.41
CA CYS A 12 21.57 -2.96 11.85
C CYS A 12 20.74 -4.07 12.52
N ARG A 13 20.30 -3.86 13.77
CA ARG A 13 19.41 -4.82 14.43
C ARG A 13 17.96 -4.68 13.95
N ASP A 14 17.52 -3.48 13.60
CA ASP A 14 16.23 -3.29 12.92
C ASP A 14 16.30 -3.81 11.49
N LEU A 15 17.36 -3.54 10.71
CA LEU A 15 17.50 -4.05 9.34
C LEU A 15 17.52 -5.59 9.26
N LEU A 16 18.15 -6.26 10.23
CA LEU A 16 18.26 -7.73 10.27
C LEU A 16 17.03 -8.41 10.90
N PHE A 17 16.15 -7.64 11.57
CA PHE A 17 14.92 -8.12 12.17
C PHE A 17 13.73 -7.17 11.93
N HIS A 18 13.51 -6.69 10.69
CA HIS A 18 12.15 -6.33 10.25
C HIS A 18 11.34 -7.63 10.04
N ALA A 19 11.31 -8.45 11.08
CA ALA A 19 10.40 -9.57 11.18
C ALA A 19 8.99 -8.97 11.13
N HIS A 20 8.29 -9.23 10.02
CA HIS A 20 6.93 -8.82 9.66
C HIS A 20 6.76 -7.84 8.49
N GLU A 21 7.75 -7.66 7.60
CA GLU A 21 7.39 -7.35 6.21
C GLU A 21 6.78 -8.61 5.57
N VAL A 22 5.48 -8.83 5.83
CA VAL A 22 4.71 -9.77 5.03
C VAL A 22 4.49 -9.08 3.70
N GLN A 23 5.03 -9.67 2.62
CA GLN A 23 4.68 -9.26 1.28
C GLN A 23 3.18 -9.54 1.10
N LEU A 24 2.37 -8.50 1.29
CA LEU A 24 0.92 -8.55 1.19
C LEU A 24 0.53 -8.03 -0.17
N THR A 25 -0.21 -8.81 -0.95
CA THR A 25 -0.79 -8.36 -2.21
C THR A 25 -2.15 -7.69 -1.97
N LEU A 26 -2.59 -6.84 -2.89
CA LEU A 26 -3.90 -6.19 -2.80
C LEU A 26 -5.09 -7.18 -2.70
N PRO A 27 -5.09 -8.34 -3.39
CA PRO A 27 -6.08 -9.39 -3.14
C PRO A 27 -6.05 -9.95 -1.72
N GLU A 28 -4.85 -10.20 -1.16
CA GLU A 28 -4.71 -10.70 0.22
C GLU A 28 -5.13 -9.66 1.25
N LEU A 29 -4.86 -8.38 0.98
CA LEU A 29 -5.37 -7.25 1.78
C LEU A 29 -6.90 -7.26 1.81
N GLY A 30 -7.57 -7.44 0.67
CA GLY A 30 -9.02 -7.53 0.60
C GLY A 30 -9.58 -8.64 1.49
N VAL A 31 -9.02 -9.86 1.39
CA VAL A 31 -9.42 -11.00 2.23
C VAL A 31 -9.17 -10.72 3.72
N LEU A 32 -8.07 -10.04 4.06
CA LEU A 32 -7.77 -9.69 5.44
C LEU A 32 -8.79 -8.71 6.02
N LEU A 33 -9.17 -7.67 5.26
CA LEU A 33 -10.15 -6.68 5.68
C LEU A 33 -11.53 -7.31 5.86
N GLU A 34 -11.95 -8.15 4.92
CA GLU A 34 -13.21 -8.90 5.01
C GLU A 34 -13.25 -9.79 6.27
N ARG A 35 -12.19 -10.56 6.52
CA ARG A 35 -12.07 -11.41 7.73
C ARG A 35 -12.13 -10.62 9.03
N ARG A 36 -11.68 -9.36 9.01
CA ARG A 36 -11.68 -8.47 10.18
C ARG A 36 -12.94 -7.63 10.29
N GLY A 37 -13.87 -7.74 9.34
CA GLY A 37 -15.08 -6.90 9.30
C GLY A 37 -14.76 -5.42 9.06
N LEU A 38 -13.69 -5.15 8.31
CA LEU A 38 -13.27 -3.81 7.93
C LEU A 38 -13.69 -3.53 6.49
N GLU A 39 -14.11 -2.30 6.22
CA GLU A 39 -14.39 -1.79 4.89
C GLU A 39 -13.27 -0.86 4.43
N PHE A 40 -12.76 -1.10 3.24
CA PHE A 40 -11.68 -0.31 2.66
C PHE A 40 -12.21 1.01 2.11
N LEU A 41 -11.59 2.13 2.51
CA LEU A 41 -12.01 3.48 2.12
C LEU A 41 -11.12 4.12 1.04
N GLY A 42 -9.92 3.59 0.83
CA GLY A 42 -8.97 4.12 -0.14
C GLY A 42 -7.55 4.17 0.40
N PHE A 43 -6.58 4.32 -0.51
CA PHE A 43 -5.18 4.53 -0.14
C PHE A 43 -4.93 6.00 0.24
N GLU A 44 -4.12 6.18 1.29
CA GLU A 44 -3.46 7.43 1.58
C GLU A 44 -2.18 7.52 0.74
N LEU A 45 -2.28 8.27 -0.37
CA LEU A 45 -1.19 8.43 -1.29
C LEU A 45 -0.45 9.74 -0.98
N ALA A 46 0.83 9.62 -0.62
CA ALA A 46 1.69 10.78 -0.39
C ALA A 46 1.87 11.66 -1.64
N VAL A 47 1.53 11.14 -2.83
CA VAL A 47 1.64 11.83 -4.12
C VAL A 47 0.31 11.68 -4.87
N GLY A 48 -0.40 12.77 -5.13
CA GLY A 48 -1.67 12.76 -5.86
C GLY A 48 -1.59 12.24 -7.30
N GLN A 49 -0.38 12.14 -7.88
CA GLN A 49 -0.17 11.62 -9.23
C GLN A 49 -0.59 10.16 -9.40
N VAL A 50 -0.49 9.35 -8.34
CA VAL A 50 -0.87 7.93 -8.37
C VAL A 50 -2.39 7.78 -8.42
N GLU A 51 -3.10 8.60 -7.66
CA GLU A 51 -4.57 8.68 -7.68
C GLU A 51 -5.07 9.20 -9.03
N GLU A 52 -4.44 10.25 -9.56
CA GLU A 52 -4.73 10.77 -10.89
C GLU A 52 -4.45 9.75 -11.99
N GLY A 53 -3.36 8.98 -11.87
CA GLY A 53 -3.01 7.90 -12.78
C GLY A 53 -4.08 6.81 -12.80
N LEU A 54 -4.50 6.35 -11.63
CA LEU A 54 -5.58 5.38 -11.51
C LEU A 54 -6.87 5.93 -12.12
N ARG A 55 -7.29 7.14 -11.79
CA ARG A 55 -8.51 7.75 -12.35
C ARG A 55 -8.46 7.91 -13.86
N ARG A 56 -7.28 8.11 -14.46
CA ARG A 56 -7.14 8.20 -15.92
C ARG A 56 -7.27 6.85 -16.60
N GLU A 57 -6.76 5.78 -16.00
CA GLU A 57 -6.77 4.43 -16.57
C GLU A 57 -8.05 3.66 -16.21
N HIS A 58 -8.67 4.00 -15.09
CA HIS A 58 -9.86 3.39 -14.53
C HIS A 58 -10.86 4.46 -14.07
N ALA A 59 -11.35 5.28 -15.01
CA ALA A 59 -12.23 6.42 -14.72
C ALA A 59 -13.55 6.02 -14.03
N ASP A 60 -14.04 4.81 -14.30
CA ASP A 60 -15.29 4.29 -13.74
C ASP A 60 -15.08 3.51 -12.42
N ALA A 61 -13.83 3.22 -12.04
CA ALA A 61 -13.55 2.45 -10.83
C ALA A 61 -13.68 3.33 -9.59
N ALA A 62 -14.38 2.83 -8.57
CA ALA A 62 -14.37 3.49 -7.28
C ALA A 62 -12.95 3.40 -6.66
N MET A 63 -12.48 4.46 -6.01
CA MET A 63 -11.19 4.46 -5.30
C MET A 63 -11.14 3.45 -4.14
N THR A 64 -12.28 2.87 -3.79
CA THR A 64 -12.45 1.79 -2.81
C THR A 64 -12.33 0.38 -3.41
N GLU A 65 -12.24 0.24 -4.74
CA GLU A 65 -12.11 -1.06 -5.40
C GLU A 65 -10.64 -1.50 -5.43
N LEU A 66 -10.28 -2.41 -4.51
CA LEU A 66 -8.93 -3.01 -4.46
C LEU A 66 -8.53 -3.70 -5.78
N GLY A 67 -9.50 -4.21 -6.56
CA GLY A 67 -9.23 -4.82 -7.86
C GLY A 67 -8.70 -3.83 -8.91
N ALA A 68 -9.16 -2.58 -8.88
CA ALA A 68 -8.65 -1.53 -9.76
C ALA A 68 -7.22 -1.16 -9.39
N TRP A 69 -6.93 -1.06 -8.09
CA TRP A 69 -5.57 -0.84 -7.59
C TRP A 69 -4.62 -1.97 -7.96
N ASP A 70 -5.07 -3.23 -7.90
CA ASP A 70 -4.28 -4.42 -8.26
C ASP A 70 -3.95 -4.45 -9.77
N ALA A 71 -4.92 -4.07 -10.62
CA ALA A 71 -4.66 -3.90 -12.05
C ALA A 71 -3.65 -2.78 -12.33
N TYR A 72 -3.80 -1.65 -11.65
CA TYR A 72 -2.92 -0.49 -11.81
C TYR A 72 -1.50 -0.76 -11.31
N GLU A 73 -1.34 -1.42 -10.16
CA GLU A 73 -0.03 -1.77 -9.60
C GLU A 73 0.77 -2.70 -10.53
N ARG A 74 0.09 -3.65 -11.17
CA ARG A 74 0.73 -4.54 -12.17
C ARG A 74 1.33 -3.77 -13.34
N LEU A 75 0.71 -2.66 -13.75
CA LEU A 75 1.20 -1.81 -14.83
C LEU A 75 2.23 -0.80 -14.36
N HIS A 76 2.14 -0.38 -13.10
CA HIS A 76 3.01 0.62 -12.48
C HIS A 76 3.58 0.11 -11.15
N PRO A 77 4.60 -0.77 -11.17
CA PRO A 77 5.15 -1.40 -9.96
C PRO A 77 5.78 -0.44 -8.95
N HIS A 78 5.97 0.83 -9.34
CA HIS A 78 6.55 1.89 -8.51
C HIS A 78 5.50 2.87 -7.94
N SER A 79 4.21 2.59 -8.14
CA SER A 79 3.09 3.43 -7.67
C SER A 79 3.06 3.56 -6.15
N PHE A 80 3.47 2.52 -5.43
CA PHE A 80 3.56 2.54 -3.99
C PHE A 80 5.03 2.69 -3.57
N ARG A 81 5.31 3.66 -2.68
CA ARG A 81 6.65 3.96 -2.17
C ARG A 81 7.11 2.92 -1.13
N ALA A 82 7.03 1.64 -1.48
CA ALA A 82 7.30 0.43 -0.68
C ALA A 82 6.23 -0.02 0.34
N MET A 83 5.34 0.86 0.81
CA MET A 83 4.27 0.48 1.77
C MET A 83 2.88 0.93 1.35
N TYR A 84 1.88 0.08 1.61
CA TYR A 84 0.47 0.44 1.54
C TYR A 84 0.05 1.24 2.77
N GLN A 85 -0.35 2.48 2.57
CA GLN A 85 -1.00 3.32 3.59
C GLN A 85 -2.44 3.52 3.16
N PHE A 86 -3.41 3.16 4.01
CA PHE A 86 -4.83 3.20 3.63
C PHE A 86 -5.74 3.44 4.83
N TRP A 87 -6.94 3.89 4.52
CA TRP A 87 -8.01 4.08 5.48
C TRP A 87 -9.00 2.91 5.39
N CYS A 88 -9.49 2.48 6.55
CA CYS A 88 -10.57 1.52 6.65
C CYS A 88 -11.50 1.89 7.80
N GLU A 89 -12.77 1.50 7.67
CA GLU A 89 -13.76 1.63 8.74
C GLU A 89 -14.21 0.27 9.25
N LYS A 90 -14.70 0.24 10.49
CA LYS A 90 -15.35 -0.96 11.02
C LYS A 90 -16.76 -1.05 10.46
N ARG A 91 -17.10 -2.18 9.87
CA ARG A 91 -18.46 -2.43 9.37
C ARG A 91 -19.45 -2.41 10.55
N GLY A 92 -20.34 -1.41 10.57
CA GLY A 92 -21.41 -1.24 11.57
C GLY A 92 -21.09 -0.34 12.77
N ALA A 93 -20.30 0.73 12.59
CA ALA A 93 -20.23 1.86 13.52
C ALA A 93 -21.42 2.81 13.38
#